data_AF-A0A7Z0QM18-F1
#
_entry.id   AF-A0A7Z0QM18-F1
#
_cell.length_a   1.000
_cell.length_b   1.000
_cell.length_c   1.000
_cell.angle_alpha   90.00
_cell.angle_beta   90.00
_cell.angle_gamma   90.00
#
_symmetry.space_group_name_H-M   'P 1'
#
loop_
_entity.id
_entity.type
_entity.pdbx_description
1 polymer ?
#
loop_
_entity_poly.entity_id
_entity_poly.type
_entity_poly.pdbx_seq_one_letter_code
_entity_poly.pdbx_strand_id
1 'polypeptide(L)'
;MVLSWLQGVLDKYYSETRPQGRSIGISAKGVWLDIVPGSPVYKDGPLWIPDRDAKEWVQSHPKGQISAASEKNKSTDGYYVQTVKLMKSWRDRLPTEKSKPKSYILETLVHQTIGLPTSHARAVVSLLEGINSSYGFYRGSGMVPTIADPGFASVNVAKRWSSADFDAFLDQVKSAATTARQALDATDEAESRKLWRKLFGSTFGA
;
A
#
# COMPACT_ATOMS: atom_id res chain seq x y z
N MET A 1 4.87 -24.55 -15.74
CA MET A 1 5.17 -23.50 -14.72
C MET A 1 4.24 -23.70 -13.53
N VAL A 2 4.70 -23.53 -12.29
CA VAL A 2 3.94 -23.86 -11.06
C VAL A 2 2.58 -23.17 -10.98
N LEU A 3 2.44 -21.93 -11.47
CA LEU A 3 1.17 -21.21 -11.49
C LEU A 3 0.15 -21.84 -12.45
N SER A 4 0.57 -22.32 -13.62
CA SER A 4 -0.32 -23.01 -14.57
C SER A 4 -0.79 -24.35 -14.01
N TRP A 5 0.10 -25.08 -13.32
CA TRP A 5 -0.29 -26.30 -12.62
C TRP A 5 -1.29 -26.01 -11.50
N LEU A 6 -1.03 -24.99 -10.67
CA LEU A 6 -1.93 -24.56 -9.60
C LEU A 6 -3.30 -24.14 -10.14
N GLN A 7 -3.33 -23.39 -11.25
CA GLN A 7 -4.58 -22.99 -11.90
C GLN A 7 -5.39 -24.21 -12.31
N GLY A 8 -4.79 -25.18 -13.02
CA GLY A 8 -5.49 -26.40 -13.43
C GLY A 8 -5.96 -27.29 -12.26
N VAL A 9 -5.36 -27.17 -11.08
CA VAL A 9 -5.89 -27.78 -9.85
C VAL A 9 -7.10 -27.00 -9.35
N LEU A 10 -7.01 -25.67 -9.26
CA LEU A 10 -8.08 -24.81 -8.75
C LEU A 10 -9.32 -24.80 -9.65
N ASP A 11 -9.15 -24.89 -10.98
CA ASP A 11 -10.24 -24.97 -11.97
C ASP A 11 -11.17 -26.17 -11.73
N LYS A 12 -10.73 -27.20 -11.01
CA LYS A 12 -11.56 -28.37 -10.65
C LYS A 12 -12.52 -28.08 -9.51
N TYR A 13 -12.27 -27.04 -8.72
CA TYR A 13 -12.98 -26.74 -7.47
C TYR A 13 -13.67 -25.38 -7.49
N TYR A 14 -13.25 -24.46 -8.35
CA TYR A 14 -13.76 -23.10 -8.44
C TYR A 14 -14.20 -22.77 -9.86
N SER A 15 -15.35 -22.10 -9.99
CA SER A 15 -15.93 -21.73 -11.29
C SER A 15 -15.12 -20.67 -12.03
N GLU A 16 -14.40 -19.83 -11.30
CA GLU A 16 -13.62 -18.74 -11.86
C GLU A 16 -12.23 -18.71 -11.24
N THR A 17 -11.21 -18.81 -12.09
CA THR A 17 -9.81 -18.58 -11.75
C THR A 17 -9.22 -17.47 -12.60
N ARG A 18 -8.29 -16.70 -12.02
CA ARG A 18 -7.64 -15.58 -12.69
C ARG A 18 -6.12 -15.64 -12.50
N PRO A 19 -5.32 -15.87 -13.54
CA PRO A 19 -3.87 -15.91 -13.42
C PRO A 19 -3.31 -14.50 -13.15
N GLN A 20 -2.41 -14.40 -12.17
CA GLN A 20 -1.74 -13.15 -11.78
C GLN A 20 -0.23 -13.32 -11.77
N GLY A 21 0.51 -12.25 -11.44
CA GLY A 21 1.97 -12.26 -11.50
C GLY A 21 2.64 -13.25 -10.54
N ARG A 22 2.03 -13.49 -9.36
CA ARG A 22 2.57 -14.37 -8.30
C ARG A 22 1.52 -15.29 -7.66
N SER A 23 0.29 -15.26 -8.15
CA SER A 23 -0.85 -15.96 -7.56
C SER A 23 -1.83 -16.41 -8.63
N ILE A 24 -2.75 -17.28 -8.24
CA ILE A 24 -4.00 -17.51 -8.96
C ILE A 24 -5.13 -16.96 -8.09
N GLY A 25 -5.89 -16.01 -8.63
CA GLY A 25 -7.11 -15.51 -8.00
C GLY A 25 -8.22 -16.54 -8.15
N ILE A 26 -9.02 -16.76 -7.11
CA ILE A 26 -10.26 -17.54 -7.17
C ILE A 26 -11.43 -16.67 -6.69
N SER A 27 -12.61 -16.89 -7.26
CA SER A 27 -13.86 -16.30 -6.74
C SER A 27 -14.53 -17.29 -5.80
N ALA A 28 -14.78 -16.88 -4.56
CA ALA A 28 -15.47 -17.70 -3.57
C ALA A 28 -16.34 -16.82 -2.65
N LYS A 29 -17.63 -17.17 -2.50
CA LYS A 29 -18.57 -16.48 -1.59
C LYS A 29 -18.61 -14.94 -1.77
N GLY A 30 -18.52 -14.47 -3.03
CA GLY A 30 -18.59 -13.04 -3.35
C GLY A 30 -17.29 -12.27 -3.11
N VAL A 31 -16.17 -12.93 -2.81
CA VAL A 31 -14.85 -12.30 -2.67
C VAL A 31 -13.81 -12.99 -3.56
N TRP A 32 -12.79 -12.22 -3.95
CA TRP A 32 -11.61 -12.74 -4.61
C TRP A 32 -10.53 -13.09 -3.58
N LEU A 33 -9.99 -14.31 -3.68
CA LEU A 33 -8.84 -14.77 -2.88
C LEU A 33 -7.66 -15.02 -3.79
N ASP A 34 -6.49 -14.48 -3.43
CA ASP A 34 -5.25 -14.71 -4.16
C ASP A 34 -4.48 -15.87 -3.54
N ILE A 35 -4.41 -17.00 -4.25
CA ILE A 35 -3.67 -18.19 -3.82
C ILE A 35 -2.23 -18.09 -4.34
N VAL A 36 -1.28 -17.89 -3.43
CA VAL A 36 0.16 -17.81 -3.71
C VAL A 36 0.81 -19.14 -3.33
N PRO A 37 1.35 -19.93 -4.28
CA PRO A 37 2.14 -21.10 -3.92
C PRO A 37 3.48 -20.64 -3.34
N GLY A 38 3.89 -21.24 -2.22
CA GLY A 38 5.13 -20.89 -1.54
C GLY A 38 5.85 -22.12 -1.00
N SER A 39 7.18 -22.10 -1.05
CA SER A 39 8.05 -23.10 -0.41
C SER A 39 8.89 -22.43 0.68
N PRO A 40 8.92 -22.95 1.92
CA PRO A 40 9.70 -22.33 2.99
C PRO A 40 11.21 -22.38 2.69
N VAL A 41 11.91 -21.26 2.93
CA VAL A 41 13.38 -21.24 2.93
C VAL A 41 13.90 -22.02 4.15
N TYR A 42 13.29 -21.79 5.31
CA TYR A 42 13.45 -22.54 6.55
C TYR A 42 12.18 -22.40 7.40
N LYS A 43 12.07 -23.15 8.49
CA LYS A 43 10.89 -23.15 9.37
C LYS A 43 10.60 -21.72 9.89
N ASP A 44 9.37 -21.26 9.68
CA ASP A 44 8.88 -19.93 10.09
C ASP A 44 9.58 -18.71 9.44
N GLY A 45 10.51 -18.94 8.51
CA GLY A 45 11.24 -17.89 7.78
C GLY A 45 10.55 -17.38 6.51
N PRO A 46 11.32 -16.73 5.63
CA PRO A 46 10.86 -16.36 4.29
C PRO A 46 10.39 -17.57 3.47
N LEU A 47 9.60 -17.29 2.45
CA LEU A 47 9.09 -18.24 1.46
C LEU A 47 9.66 -17.88 0.09
N TRP A 48 10.05 -18.90 -0.68
CA TRP A 48 10.15 -18.81 -2.13
C TRP A 48 8.75 -18.78 -2.74
N ILE A 49 8.45 -17.75 -3.52
CA ILE A 49 7.21 -17.61 -4.31
C ILE A 49 7.54 -17.42 -5.80
N PRO A 50 6.70 -17.88 -6.74
CA PRO A 50 6.98 -17.67 -8.16
C PRO A 50 6.73 -16.21 -8.55
N ASP A 51 7.54 -15.71 -9.47
CA ASP A 51 7.32 -14.44 -10.15
C ASP A 51 7.28 -14.67 -11.66
N ARG A 52 6.06 -14.65 -12.21
CA ARG A 52 5.81 -14.92 -13.63
C ARG A 52 6.54 -13.94 -14.54
N ASP A 53 6.54 -12.66 -14.20
CA ASP A 53 7.12 -11.62 -15.06
C ASP A 53 8.65 -11.69 -15.05
N ALA A 54 9.25 -12.00 -13.89
CA ALA A 54 10.70 -12.18 -13.76
C ALA A 54 11.18 -13.59 -14.16
N LYS A 55 10.26 -14.54 -14.37
CA LYS A 55 10.56 -15.95 -14.70
C LYS A 55 11.46 -16.63 -13.67
N GLU A 56 11.34 -16.26 -12.40
CA GLU A 56 12.17 -16.74 -11.31
C GLU A 56 11.35 -17.00 -10.04
N TRP A 57 11.97 -17.66 -9.06
CA TRP A 57 11.46 -17.69 -7.69
C TRP A 57 12.08 -16.55 -6.90
N VAL A 58 11.25 -15.78 -6.19
CA VAL A 58 11.68 -14.67 -5.34
C VAL A 58 11.35 -14.96 -3.89
N GLN A 59 12.12 -14.40 -2.96
CA GLN A 59 11.81 -14.50 -1.54
C GLN A 59 10.79 -13.44 -1.12
N SER A 60 9.91 -13.81 -0.21
CA SER A 60 8.98 -12.92 0.51
C SER A 60 8.85 -13.43 1.94
N HIS A 61 8.61 -12.55 2.92
CA HIS A 61 8.47 -12.97 4.32
C HIS A 61 7.12 -12.57 4.93
N PRO A 62 5.99 -13.22 4.54
CA PRO A 62 4.65 -12.83 5.01
C PRO A 62 4.52 -12.72 6.54
N LYS A 63 5.14 -13.64 7.29
CA LYS A 63 5.17 -13.58 8.76
C LYS A 63 5.90 -12.34 9.28
N GLY A 64 7.05 -12.00 8.71
CA GLY A 64 7.79 -10.78 9.04
C GLY A 64 6.98 -9.52 8.73
N GLN A 65 6.26 -9.49 7.61
CA GLN A 65 5.40 -8.38 7.22
C GLN A 65 4.23 -8.18 8.21
N ILE A 66 3.61 -9.28 8.66
CA ILE A 66 2.56 -9.26 9.70
C ILE A 66 3.14 -8.76 11.03
N SER A 67 4.34 -9.22 11.42
CA SER A 67 5.01 -8.78 12.65
C SER A 67 5.28 -7.29 12.62
N ALA A 68 5.91 -6.79 11.55
CA ALA A 68 6.22 -5.36 11.38
C ALA A 68 4.96 -4.49 11.42
N ALA A 69 3.89 -4.91 10.75
CA ALA A 69 2.61 -4.20 10.80
C ALA A 69 2.00 -4.19 12.21
N SER A 70 2.06 -5.31 12.93
CA SER A 70 1.52 -5.45 14.28
C SER A 70 2.30 -4.62 15.31
N GLU A 71 3.63 -4.67 15.24
CA GLU A 71 4.53 -3.88 16.07
C GLU A 71 4.36 -2.39 15.81
N LYS A 72 4.31 -1.98 14.54
CA LYS A 72 4.05 -0.58 14.17
C LYS A 72 2.72 -0.13 14.73
N ASN A 73 1.65 -0.92 14.56
CA ASN A 73 0.33 -0.59 15.11
C ASN A 73 0.35 -0.41 16.62
N LYS A 74 1.02 -1.30 17.35
CA LYS A 74 1.19 -1.17 18.81
C LYS A 74 1.98 0.08 19.17
N SER A 75 3.08 0.37 18.47
CA SER A 75 3.92 1.55 18.75
C SER A 75 3.23 2.88 18.48
N THR A 76 2.21 2.87 17.60
CA THR A 76 1.41 4.05 17.26
C THR A 76 0.05 4.05 17.95
N ASP A 77 -0.14 3.33 19.06
CA ASP A 77 -1.42 3.27 19.79
C ASP A 77 -2.63 2.93 18.90
N GLY A 78 -2.46 2.02 17.95
CA GLY A 78 -3.50 1.59 17.01
C GLY A 78 -3.71 2.49 15.78
N TYR A 79 -3.02 3.63 15.67
CA TYR A 79 -3.22 4.56 14.54
C TYR A 79 -2.72 4.03 13.19
N TYR A 80 -1.71 3.16 13.15
CA TYR A 80 -1.15 2.63 11.90
C TYR A 80 -2.19 1.95 11.02
N VAL A 81 -2.90 0.95 11.53
CA VAL A 81 -3.87 0.18 10.74
C VAL A 81 -5.00 1.08 10.25
N GLN A 82 -5.49 2.00 11.07
CA GLN A 82 -6.55 2.92 10.68
C GLN A 82 -6.08 3.93 9.64
N THR A 83 -4.86 4.45 9.78
CA THR A 83 -4.24 5.35 8.80
C THR A 83 -4.04 4.64 7.46
N VAL A 84 -3.56 3.38 7.45
CA VAL A 84 -3.49 2.57 6.23
C VAL A 84 -4.85 2.49 5.53
N LYS A 85 -5.94 2.23 6.26
CA LYS A 85 -7.29 2.15 5.68
C LYS A 85 -7.75 3.49 5.10
N LEU A 86 -7.53 4.59 5.81
CA LEU A 86 -7.84 5.94 5.33
C LEU A 86 -7.07 6.25 4.05
N MET A 87 -5.76 5.96 4.03
CA MET A 87 -4.93 6.21 2.85
C MET A 87 -5.27 5.32 1.67
N LYS A 88 -5.73 4.08 1.89
CA LYS A 88 -6.28 3.23 0.83
C LYS A 88 -7.54 3.84 0.23
N SER A 89 -8.45 4.32 1.06
CA SER A 89 -9.67 5.03 0.62
C SER A 89 -9.33 6.29 -0.18
N TRP A 90 -8.36 7.09 0.27
CA TRP A 90 -7.85 8.24 -0.49
C TRP A 90 -7.22 7.83 -1.83
N ARG A 91 -6.35 6.82 -1.83
CA ARG A 91 -5.69 6.31 -3.03
C ARG A 91 -6.71 5.85 -4.08
N ASP A 92 -7.77 5.14 -3.66
CA ASP A 92 -8.74 4.59 -4.60
C ASP A 92 -9.52 5.68 -5.36
N ARG A 93 -9.52 6.90 -4.82
CA ARG A 93 -10.11 8.11 -5.43
C ARG A 93 -9.15 8.91 -6.32
N LEU A 94 -7.88 8.50 -6.44
CA LEU A 94 -6.92 9.19 -7.29
C LEU A 94 -7.34 9.08 -8.77
N PRO A 95 -7.08 10.13 -9.57
CA PRO A 95 -7.72 10.31 -10.87
C PRO A 95 -7.26 9.31 -11.94
N THR A 96 -6.11 8.65 -11.75
CA THR A 96 -5.56 7.71 -12.73
C THR A 96 -4.99 6.48 -12.03
N GLU A 97 -5.05 5.32 -12.70
CA GLU A 97 -4.39 4.10 -12.19
C GLU A 97 -2.88 4.28 -12.02
N LYS A 98 -2.23 5.11 -12.86
CA LYS A 98 -0.81 5.45 -12.75
C LYS A 98 -0.45 6.12 -11.43
N SER A 99 -1.34 6.97 -10.91
CA SER A 99 -1.15 7.63 -9.61
C SER A 99 -1.46 6.74 -8.39
N LYS A 100 -1.96 5.51 -8.59
CA LYS A 100 -2.37 4.60 -7.52
C LYS A 100 -1.26 3.59 -7.21
N PRO A 101 -0.42 3.80 -6.17
CA PRO A 101 0.53 2.78 -5.75
C PRO A 101 -0.17 1.49 -5.34
N LYS A 102 0.48 0.34 -5.59
CA LYS A 102 0.02 -0.95 -5.07
C LYS A 102 -0.14 -0.87 -3.55
N SER A 103 -1.16 -1.57 -3.02
CA SER A 103 -1.50 -1.52 -1.59
C SER A 103 -0.32 -1.73 -0.66
N TYR A 104 0.55 -2.69 -0.96
CA TYR A 104 1.70 -2.97 -0.10
C TYR A 104 2.79 -1.89 -0.14
N ILE A 105 2.97 -1.20 -1.27
CA ILE A 105 3.84 -0.02 -1.35
C ILE A 105 3.28 1.10 -0.47
N LEU A 106 1.97 1.36 -0.55
CA LEU A 106 1.31 2.37 0.28
C LEU A 106 1.41 2.05 1.78
N GLU A 107 1.19 0.79 2.18
CA GLU A 107 1.38 0.33 3.55
C GLU A 107 2.81 0.56 4.05
N THR A 108 3.80 0.28 3.20
CA THR A 108 5.21 0.49 3.53
C THR A 108 5.54 1.97 3.72
N LEU A 109 5.03 2.85 2.84
CA LEU A 109 5.17 4.30 3.00
C LEU A 109 4.55 4.79 4.31
N VAL A 110 3.36 4.29 4.67
CA VAL A 110 2.71 4.59 5.96
C VAL A 110 3.58 4.11 7.12
N HIS A 111 4.07 2.86 7.06
CA HIS A 111 4.89 2.26 8.12
C HIS A 111 6.15 3.08 8.41
N GLN A 112 6.80 3.57 7.35
CA GLN A 112 8.04 4.35 7.44
C GLN A 112 7.81 5.80 7.91
N THR A 113 6.60 6.35 7.76
CA THR A 113 6.39 7.81 7.84
C THR A 113 5.41 8.25 8.93
N ILE A 114 4.49 7.40 9.39
CA ILE A 114 3.35 7.79 10.25
C ILE A 114 3.73 8.51 11.57
N GLY A 115 4.95 8.32 12.07
CA GLY A 115 5.40 8.93 13.33
C GLY A 115 4.58 8.45 14.53
N LEU A 116 4.35 9.34 15.50
CA LEU A 116 3.51 9.10 16.69
C LEU A 116 2.37 10.11 16.72
N PRO A 117 1.27 9.85 15.99
CA PRO A 117 0.16 10.79 15.91
C PRO A 117 -0.68 10.79 17.19
N THR A 118 -1.28 11.93 17.51
CA THR A 118 -2.23 12.08 18.64
C THR A 118 -3.70 12.07 18.20
N SER A 119 -3.96 12.03 16.89
CA SER A 119 -5.30 11.87 16.30
C SER A 119 -5.21 11.36 14.86
N HIS A 120 -6.30 10.82 14.33
CA HIS A 120 -6.37 10.38 12.93
C HIS A 120 -6.12 11.51 11.93
N ALA A 121 -6.63 12.71 12.21
CA ALA A 121 -6.42 13.89 11.36
C ALA A 121 -4.92 14.25 11.31
N ARG A 122 -4.24 14.28 12.47
CA ARG A 122 -2.79 14.52 12.52
C ARG A 122 -1.99 13.38 11.88
N ALA A 123 -2.44 12.13 12.01
CA ALA A 123 -1.79 10.99 11.35
C ALA A 123 -1.80 11.17 9.82
N VAL A 124 -2.93 11.54 9.23
CA VAL A 124 -3.05 11.79 7.78
C VAL A 124 -2.18 12.97 7.33
N VAL A 125 -2.23 14.09 8.06
CA VAL A 125 -1.43 15.29 7.73
C VAL A 125 0.07 14.98 7.79
N SER A 126 0.55 14.50 8.94
CA SER A 126 1.97 14.20 9.14
C SER A 126 2.48 13.15 8.15
N LEU A 127 1.63 12.16 7.79
CA LEU A 127 1.98 11.17 6.79
C LEU A 127 2.17 11.79 5.41
N LEU A 128 1.20 12.58 4.92
CA LEU A 128 1.25 13.19 3.59
C LEU A 128 2.42 14.17 3.48
N GLU A 129 2.65 14.99 4.51
CA GLU A 129 3.79 15.90 4.59
C GLU A 129 5.11 15.14 4.68
N GLY A 130 5.17 14.08 5.48
CA GLY A 130 6.35 13.25 5.63
C GLY A 130 6.72 12.52 4.35
N ILE A 131 5.73 12.03 3.58
CA ILE A 131 5.97 11.43 2.25
C ILE A 131 6.49 12.51 1.31
N ASN A 132 5.84 13.68 1.24
CA ASN A 132 6.31 14.76 0.36
C ASN A 132 7.72 15.25 0.75
N SER A 133 8.07 15.27 2.03
CA SER A 133 9.38 15.70 2.51
C SER A 133 10.46 14.66 2.21
N SER A 134 10.16 13.38 2.43
CA SER A 134 11.13 12.28 2.24
C SER A 134 11.35 11.94 0.77
N TYR A 135 10.31 12.09 -0.05
CA TYR A 135 10.29 11.60 -1.43
C TYR A 135 10.12 12.70 -2.48
N GLY A 136 9.73 13.91 -2.11
CA GLY A 136 9.43 14.99 -3.07
C GLY A 136 10.61 15.43 -3.93
N PHE A 137 11.85 15.25 -3.45
CA PHE A 137 13.07 15.53 -4.21
C PHE A 137 13.26 14.61 -5.43
N TYR A 138 12.69 13.40 -5.39
CA TYR A 138 12.78 12.46 -6.51
C TYR A 138 11.84 12.83 -7.67
N ARG A 139 10.87 13.74 -7.44
CA ARG A 139 9.90 14.13 -8.47
C ARG A 139 10.61 14.69 -9.70
N GLY A 140 10.37 14.08 -10.87
CA GLY A 140 10.96 14.49 -12.14
C GLY A 140 12.45 14.14 -12.29
N SER A 141 13.04 13.43 -11.32
CA SER A 141 14.43 12.97 -11.40
C SER A 141 14.62 11.74 -12.30
N GLY A 142 13.52 11.09 -12.71
CA GLY A 142 13.56 9.81 -13.39
C GLY A 142 13.90 8.61 -12.50
N MET A 143 14.05 8.83 -11.17
CA MET A 143 14.42 7.80 -10.20
C MET A 143 13.29 7.49 -9.22
N VAL A 144 13.20 6.23 -8.81
CA VAL A 144 12.40 5.79 -7.66
C VAL A 144 13.38 5.26 -6.61
N PRO A 145 13.39 5.81 -5.38
CA PRO A 145 14.28 5.31 -4.35
C PRO A 145 13.93 3.89 -3.94
N THR A 146 14.90 3.20 -3.35
CA THR A 146 14.64 1.91 -2.70
C THR A 146 13.68 2.12 -1.53
N ILE A 147 12.54 1.44 -1.57
CA ILE A 147 11.59 1.38 -0.46
C ILE A 147 11.67 -0.04 0.11
N ALA A 148 12.38 -0.18 1.23
CA ALA A 148 12.62 -1.48 1.86
C ALA A 148 11.34 -2.04 2.50
N ASP A 149 11.09 -3.33 2.29
CA ASP A 149 10.03 -4.09 2.95
C ASP A 149 10.22 -4.06 4.48
N PRO A 150 9.22 -3.62 5.27
CA PRO A 150 9.33 -3.53 6.72
C PRO A 150 9.61 -4.86 7.42
N GLY A 151 9.13 -5.97 6.86
CA GLY A 151 9.31 -7.32 7.38
C GLY A 151 10.48 -8.06 6.75
N PHE A 152 11.12 -7.52 5.71
CA PHE A 152 12.24 -8.14 5.02
C PHE A 152 13.10 -7.13 4.25
N ALA A 153 13.91 -6.35 4.96
CA ALA A 153 14.58 -5.13 4.46
C ALA A 153 15.47 -5.31 3.20
N SER A 154 15.90 -6.53 2.87
CA SER A 154 16.62 -6.83 1.63
C SER A 154 15.74 -6.71 0.37
N VAL A 155 14.41 -6.66 0.52
CA VAL A 155 13.45 -6.57 -0.59
C VAL A 155 13.04 -5.11 -0.80
N ASN A 156 13.22 -4.61 -2.02
CA ASN A 156 12.63 -3.35 -2.47
C ASN A 156 11.19 -3.57 -2.95
N VAL A 157 10.19 -3.08 -2.22
CA VAL A 157 8.76 -3.22 -2.58
C VAL A 157 8.39 -2.39 -3.81
N ALA A 158 9.16 -1.34 -4.09
CA ALA A 158 8.95 -0.41 -5.20
C ALA A 158 9.75 -0.78 -6.46
N LYS A 159 10.41 -1.96 -6.52
CA LYS A 159 11.28 -2.35 -7.65
C LYS A 159 10.63 -2.35 -9.04
N ARG A 160 9.30 -2.38 -9.12
CA ARG A 160 8.52 -2.31 -10.38
C ARG A 160 7.74 -1.00 -10.54
N TRP A 161 7.92 -0.05 -9.64
CA TRP A 161 7.24 1.23 -9.73
C TRP A 161 8.00 2.10 -10.74
N SER A 162 7.34 2.48 -11.83
CA SER A 162 7.97 3.35 -12.81
C SER A 162 8.14 4.75 -12.23
N SER A 163 9.18 5.46 -12.66
CA SER A 163 9.40 6.85 -12.24
C SER A 163 8.24 7.76 -12.61
N ALA A 164 7.62 7.56 -13.78
CA ALA A 164 6.43 8.31 -14.20
C ALA A 164 5.21 8.08 -13.29
N ASP A 165 4.95 6.83 -12.88
CA ASP A 165 3.86 6.52 -11.94
C ASP A 165 4.17 7.06 -10.53
N PHE A 166 5.44 7.03 -10.14
CA PHE A 166 5.88 7.59 -8.88
C PHE A 166 5.73 9.12 -8.84
N ASP A 167 6.12 9.83 -9.90
CA ASP A 167 5.90 11.27 -10.07
C ASP A 167 4.41 11.61 -9.98
N ALA A 168 3.58 10.87 -10.72
CA ALA A 168 2.12 11.04 -10.70
C ALA A 168 1.54 10.86 -9.29
N PHE A 169 2.04 9.89 -8.51
CA PHE A 169 1.66 9.73 -7.11
C PHE A 169 2.13 10.90 -6.24
N LEU A 170 3.39 11.34 -6.38
CA LEU A 170 3.94 12.44 -5.59
C LEU A 170 3.20 13.77 -5.86
N ASP A 171 2.67 13.99 -7.05
CA ASP A 171 1.82 15.16 -7.34
C ASP A 171 0.51 15.12 -6.54
N GLN A 172 -0.10 13.95 -6.43
CA GLN A 172 -1.29 13.76 -5.60
C GLN A 172 -0.97 13.95 -4.12
N VAL A 173 0.15 13.41 -3.64
CA VAL A 173 0.62 13.60 -2.25
C VAL A 173 0.81 15.08 -1.93
N LYS A 174 1.46 15.86 -2.80
CA LYS A 174 1.70 17.29 -2.59
C LYS A 174 0.38 18.06 -2.43
N SER A 175 -0.55 17.86 -3.35
CA SER A 175 -1.89 18.49 -3.30
C SER A 175 -2.68 18.06 -2.06
N ALA A 176 -2.64 16.77 -1.71
CA ALA A 176 -3.33 16.23 -0.55
C ALA A 176 -2.72 16.75 0.77
N ALA A 177 -1.39 16.87 0.87
CA ALA A 177 -0.71 17.41 2.04
C ALA A 177 -1.17 18.86 2.33
N THR A 178 -1.19 19.72 1.31
CA THR A 178 -1.68 21.10 1.44
C THR A 178 -3.14 21.12 1.90
N THR A 179 -4.01 20.33 1.25
CA THR A 179 -5.44 20.32 1.58
C THR A 179 -5.70 19.76 2.99
N ALA A 180 -4.99 18.69 3.40
CA ALA A 180 -5.12 18.09 4.71
C ALA A 180 -4.64 19.03 5.83
N ARG A 181 -3.53 19.74 5.60
CA ARG A 181 -3.02 20.76 6.52
C ARG A 181 -4.03 21.88 6.72
N GLN A 182 -4.58 22.41 5.62
CA GLN A 182 -5.65 23.41 5.70
C GLN A 182 -6.89 22.90 6.44
N ALA A 183 -7.27 21.63 6.22
CA ALA A 183 -8.42 21.02 6.90
C ALA A 183 -8.19 20.88 8.41
N LEU A 184 -6.95 20.56 8.82
CA LEU A 184 -6.57 20.42 10.22
C LEU A 184 -6.50 21.79 10.93
N ASP A 185 -6.00 22.81 10.25
CA ASP A 185 -5.80 24.15 10.82
C ASP A 185 -7.06 25.04 10.73
N ALA A 186 -8.09 24.61 10.00
CA ALA A 186 -9.34 25.35 9.84
C ALA A 186 -10.06 25.52 11.19
N THR A 187 -10.41 26.77 11.52
CA THR A 187 -11.18 27.11 12.73
C THR A 187 -12.68 26.98 12.54
N ASP A 188 -13.15 26.98 11.29
CA ASP A 188 -14.54 26.74 10.92
C ASP A 188 -14.77 25.26 10.57
N GLU A 189 -15.73 24.62 11.25
CA GLU A 189 -16.00 23.19 11.09
C GLU A 189 -16.52 22.86 9.68
N ALA A 190 -17.32 23.73 9.08
CA ALA A 190 -17.88 23.50 7.75
C ALA A 190 -16.78 23.53 6.68
N GLU A 191 -15.84 24.46 6.78
CA GLU A 191 -14.66 24.51 5.90
C GLU A 191 -13.74 23.32 6.12
N SER A 192 -13.45 22.96 7.38
CA SER A 192 -12.66 21.75 7.69
C SER A 192 -13.28 20.50 7.04
N ARG A 193 -14.60 20.31 7.23
CA ARG A 193 -15.35 19.17 6.67
C ARG A 193 -15.32 19.18 5.14
N LYS A 194 -15.49 20.33 4.51
CA LYS A 194 -15.39 20.50 3.05
C LYS A 194 -14.01 20.08 2.53
N LEU A 195 -12.94 20.47 3.20
CA LEU A 195 -11.57 20.10 2.82
C LEU A 195 -11.30 18.60 3.02
N TRP A 196 -11.77 17.99 4.11
CA TRP A 196 -11.69 16.54 4.29
C TRP A 196 -12.49 15.75 3.25
N ARG A 197 -13.68 16.25 2.86
CA ARG A 197 -14.49 15.67 1.78
C ARG A 197 -13.79 15.76 0.42
N LYS A 198 -12.93 16.75 0.18
CA LYS A 198 -12.09 16.80 -1.02
C LYS A 198 -11.12 15.61 -1.08
N LEU A 199 -10.56 15.19 0.06
CA LEU A 199 -9.69 14.01 0.14
C LEU A 199 -10.49 12.70 0.06
N PHE A 200 -11.46 12.52 0.96
CA PHE A 200 -12.08 11.23 1.22
C PHE A 200 -13.45 11.03 0.57
N GLY A 201 -14.02 12.07 -0.03
CA GLY A 201 -15.31 12.01 -0.72
C GLY A 201 -16.45 12.64 0.05
N SER A 202 -17.57 12.81 -0.66
CA SER A 202 -18.77 13.50 -0.16
C SER A 202 -19.41 12.81 1.06
N THR A 203 -19.20 11.49 1.21
CA THR A 203 -19.70 10.70 2.35
C THR A 203 -18.84 10.85 3.61
N PHE A 204 -17.69 11.53 3.54
CA PHE A 204 -16.86 11.76 4.72
C PHE A 204 -17.59 12.69 5.71
N GLY A 205 -17.76 12.20 6.95
CA GLY A 205 -18.49 12.89 8.01
C GLY A 205 -19.97 13.13 7.68
N ALA A 206 -20.57 12.26 6.87
CA ALA A 206 -22.02 12.14 6.72
C ALA A 206 -22.62 11.34 7.88
#